data_AF-A0A803NRW7-F1
#
_entry.id   AF-A0A803NRW7-F1
#
_cell.length_a   1.000
_cell.length_b   1.000
_cell.length_c   1.000
_cell.angle_alpha   90.00
_cell.angle_beta   90.00
_cell.angle_gamma   90.00
#
_symmetry.space_group_name_H-M   'P 1'
#
loop_
_entity.id
_entity.type
_entity.pdbx_description
1 polymer ?
#
loop_
_entity_poly.entity_id
_entity_poly.type
_entity_poly.pdbx_seq_one_letter_code
_entity_poly.pdbx_strand_id
1 'polypeptide(L)'
;MWIDFVVIVLFMNAFAFLIAGDVLSGSQSGGTVHLGVLREWFGIHWWNSREFSILVIVVFVMLPLVLLRRVELLKFSSFVSVLLALVFVGICTVMAIIALVQGKTKDPKLIPHLDEHTSFFDLFTAVPIIVAAFTFHFNVHPIGVELSKPSDMLLAVRIALVLCATVYFAIGLFGYLLFGDSIMPDLLVNFDRNSATATGAVLNDAVRLSYALHLMLVFPLLNFPLRANIDEFLFPKESLLASDTKRFLVLTISLLVFSYLAAIAFPNIWYLFQFVGSTSAVCLGFIFPGAIAVRNVNGVSTRKDKIMATIMIVLAVVTSIIAISTNIYNLLGDGEKS
;
A
#
# COMPACT_ATOMS: atom_id res chain seq x y z
N MET A 1 14.14 -2.04 -14.14
CA MET A 1 12.82 -1.46 -14.46
C MET A 1 11.74 -2.52 -14.50
N TRP A 2 11.78 -3.47 -15.44
CA TRP A 2 10.72 -4.49 -15.54
C TRP A 2 10.64 -5.42 -14.32
N ILE A 3 11.77 -5.95 -13.86
CA ILE A 3 11.84 -6.76 -12.63
C ILE A 3 11.35 -5.97 -11.42
N ASP A 4 11.85 -4.74 -11.23
CA ASP A 4 11.42 -3.87 -10.13
C ASP A 4 9.92 -3.59 -10.15
N PHE A 5 9.34 -3.44 -11.35
CA PHE A 5 7.90 -3.27 -11.54
C PHE A 5 7.12 -4.52 -11.12
N VAL A 6 7.53 -5.70 -11.58
CA VAL A 6 6.87 -6.96 -11.18
C VAL A 6 6.96 -7.14 -9.67
N VAL A 7 8.14 -6.89 -9.11
CA VAL A 7 8.41 -6.99 -7.68
C VAL A 7 7.49 -6.07 -6.88
N ILE A 8 7.48 -4.76 -7.16
CA ILE A 8 6.66 -3.81 -6.38
C ILE A 8 5.18 -4.14 -6.44
N VAL A 9 4.63 -4.43 -7.63
CA VAL A 9 3.19 -4.62 -7.77
C VAL A 9 2.75 -5.94 -7.16
N LEU A 10 3.56 -6.99 -7.31
CA LEU A 10 3.29 -8.26 -6.65
C LEU A 10 3.33 -8.14 -5.13
N PHE A 11 4.25 -7.35 -4.59
CA PHE A 11 4.28 -7.05 -3.17
C PHE A 11 3.09 -6.22 -2.70
N MET A 12 2.65 -5.21 -3.46
CA MET A 12 1.43 -4.46 -3.14
C MET A 12 0.18 -5.36 -3.17
N ASN A 13 0.14 -6.35 -4.06
CA ASN A 13 -0.91 -7.37 -4.10
C ASN A 13 -0.90 -8.26 -2.85
N ALA A 14 0.27 -8.78 -2.45
CA ALA A 14 0.42 -9.57 -1.23
C ALA A 14 0.06 -8.75 0.02
N PHE A 15 0.40 -7.46 0.04
CA PHE A 15 0.05 -6.52 1.09
C PHE A 15 -1.47 -6.37 1.25
N ALA A 16 -2.21 -6.21 0.15
CA ALA A 16 -3.67 -6.12 0.21
C ALA A 16 -4.30 -7.39 0.84
N PHE A 17 -3.73 -8.56 0.56
CA PHE A 17 -4.18 -9.83 1.15
C PHE A 17 -3.85 -9.94 2.63
N LEU A 18 -2.64 -9.53 3.02
CA LEU A 18 -2.17 -9.53 4.39
C LEU A 18 -3.06 -8.64 5.29
N ILE A 19 -3.32 -7.38 4.90
CA ILE A 19 -4.22 -6.52 5.68
C ILE A 19 -5.64 -7.07 5.74
N ALA A 20 -6.19 -7.53 4.61
CA ALA A 20 -7.53 -8.10 4.61
C ALA A 20 -7.63 -9.34 5.54
N GLY A 21 -6.59 -10.18 5.55
CA GLY A 21 -6.47 -11.32 6.45
C GLY A 21 -6.38 -10.91 7.92
N ASP A 22 -5.53 -9.93 8.23
CA ASP A 22 -5.28 -9.45 9.59
C ASP A 22 -6.51 -8.71 10.16
N VAL A 23 -7.22 -7.93 9.34
CA VAL A 23 -8.48 -7.30 9.73
C VAL A 23 -9.55 -8.33 10.07
N LEU A 24 -9.71 -9.37 9.23
CA LEU A 24 -10.77 -10.36 9.43
C LEU A 24 -10.44 -11.39 10.50
N SER A 25 -9.20 -11.87 10.53
CA SER A 25 -8.78 -13.04 11.32
C SER A 25 -7.81 -12.69 12.45
N GLY A 26 -7.31 -11.46 12.49
CA GLY A 26 -6.35 -11.02 13.48
C GLY A 26 -4.92 -11.38 13.08
N SER A 27 -3.98 -10.79 13.80
CA SER A 27 -2.55 -10.99 13.63
C SER A 27 -1.88 -11.26 14.98
N GLN A 28 -0.68 -11.81 14.94
CA GLN A 28 0.18 -11.89 16.12
C GLN A 28 1.41 -11.02 15.83
N SER A 29 1.56 -9.93 16.59
CA SER A 29 2.70 -9.02 16.46
C SER A 29 3.26 -8.74 17.85
N GLY A 30 4.57 -8.96 18.04
CA GLY A 30 5.26 -8.61 19.28
C GLY A 30 4.75 -9.30 20.55
N GLY A 31 4.19 -10.52 20.43
CA GLY A 31 3.68 -11.29 21.57
C GLY A 31 2.26 -10.93 22.02
N THR A 32 1.62 -9.92 21.43
CA THR A 32 0.19 -9.62 21.64
C THR A 32 -0.66 -10.22 20.52
N VAL A 33 -1.72 -10.92 20.90
CA VAL A 33 -2.71 -11.47 19.96
C VAL A 33 -3.74 -10.38 19.68
N HIS A 34 -3.74 -9.89 18.45
CA HIS A 34 -4.72 -8.95 17.95
C HIS A 34 -5.86 -9.74 17.31
N LEU A 35 -7.07 -9.59 17.83
CA LEU A 35 -8.23 -10.32 17.32
C LEU A 35 -8.73 -9.65 16.04
N GLY A 36 -9.15 -10.46 15.07
CA GLY A 36 -9.82 -9.98 13.86
C GLY A 36 -11.32 -9.83 14.06
N VAL A 37 -11.98 -9.04 13.21
CA VAL A 37 -13.43 -8.79 13.28
C VAL A 37 -14.25 -10.10 13.29
N LEU A 38 -13.87 -11.10 12.47
CA LEU A 38 -14.58 -12.39 12.45
C LEU A 38 -14.38 -13.18 13.75
N ARG A 39 -13.21 -13.05 14.38
CA ARG A 39 -12.94 -13.74 15.66
C ARG A 39 -13.60 -13.04 16.83
N GLU A 40 -13.72 -11.71 16.79
CA GLU A 40 -14.45 -10.93 17.78
C GLU A 40 -15.94 -11.25 17.74
N TRP A 41 -16.54 -11.32 16.54
CA TRP A 41 -17.98 -11.52 16.39
C TRP A 41 -18.41 -12.98 16.59
N PHE A 42 -17.60 -13.94 16.15
CA PHE A 42 -17.98 -15.35 16.11
C PHE A 42 -17.14 -16.25 17.02
N GLY A 43 -16.11 -15.73 17.71
CA GLY A 43 -15.17 -16.54 18.47
C GLY A 43 -14.11 -17.20 17.57
N ILE A 44 -13.19 -17.97 18.15
CA ILE A 44 -12.08 -18.58 17.41
C ILE A 44 -12.54 -19.91 16.78
N HIS A 45 -12.44 -20.00 15.46
CA HIS A 45 -12.81 -21.18 14.68
C HIS A 45 -11.78 -21.50 13.58
N TRP A 46 -11.83 -22.69 13.01
CA TRP A 46 -10.92 -23.08 11.92
C TRP A 46 -11.14 -22.25 10.64
N TRP A 47 -12.38 -21.84 10.38
CA TRP A 47 -12.77 -21.09 9.18
C TRP A 47 -12.50 -19.58 9.27
N ASN A 48 -12.16 -19.06 10.46
CA ASN A 48 -11.64 -17.69 10.61
C ASN A 48 -10.13 -17.72 10.96
N SER A 49 -9.44 -18.77 10.50
CA SER A 49 -8.00 -18.74 10.33
C SER A 49 -7.62 -17.74 9.23
N ARG A 50 -6.45 -17.13 9.35
CA ARG A 50 -5.98 -16.08 8.44
C ARG A 50 -5.83 -16.64 7.02
N GLU A 51 -5.27 -17.84 6.90
CA GLU A 51 -5.01 -18.53 5.65
C GLU A 51 -6.31 -18.85 4.91
N PHE A 52 -7.34 -19.29 5.64
CA PHE A 52 -8.65 -19.61 5.07
C PHE A 52 -9.44 -18.34 4.71
N SER A 53 -9.44 -17.31 5.57
CA SER A 53 -10.12 -16.05 5.28
C SER A 53 -9.56 -15.38 4.03
N ILE A 54 -8.23 -15.33 3.87
CA ILE A 54 -7.60 -14.80 2.66
C ILE A 54 -8.01 -15.65 1.44
N LEU A 55 -8.03 -16.98 1.56
CA LEU A 55 -8.46 -17.86 0.47
C LEU A 55 -9.90 -17.55 0.02
N VAL A 56 -10.82 -17.37 0.97
CA VAL A 56 -12.21 -17.00 0.70
C VAL A 56 -12.28 -15.65 -0.02
N ILE A 57 -11.55 -14.64 0.45
CA ILE A 57 -11.48 -13.32 -0.21
C ILE A 57 -10.95 -13.46 -1.64
N VAL A 58 -9.87 -14.23 -1.84
CA VAL A 58 -9.26 -14.43 -3.16
C VAL A 58 -10.26 -15.07 -4.13
N VAL A 59 -10.96 -16.12 -3.70
CA VAL A 59 -11.87 -16.88 -4.56
C VAL A 59 -13.17 -16.11 -4.85
N PHE A 60 -13.78 -15.50 -3.83
CA PHE A 60 -15.14 -14.95 -3.94
C PHE A 60 -15.18 -13.44 -4.20
N VAL A 61 -14.10 -12.70 -3.92
CA VAL A 61 -14.06 -11.24 -4.10
C VAL A 61 -13.03 -10.86 -5.16
N MET A 62 -11.77 -11.30 -5.03
CA MET A 62 -10.70 -10.87 -5.94
C MET A 62 -10.81 -11.48 -7.32
N LEU A 63 -10.94 -12.79 -7.40
CA LEU A 63 -11.00 -13.52 -8.65
C LEU A 63 -12.07 -12.95 -9.60
N PRO A 64 -13.34 -12.78 -9.21
CA PRO A 64 -14.33 -12.22 -10.13
C PRO A 64 -13.98 -10.80 -10.59
N LEU A 65 -13.41 -9.96 -9.73
CA LEU A 65 -13.00 -8.59 -10.10
C LEU A 65 -11.79 -8.58 -11.04
N VAL A 66 -10.83 -9.47 -10.86
CA VAL A 66 -9.58 -9.52 -11.66
C VAL A 66 -9.79 -10.18 -13.01
N LEU A 67 -10.84 -11.00 -13.14
CA LEU A 67 -11.28 -11.57 -14.42
C LEU A 67 -11.87 -10.52 -15.37
N LEU A 68 -12.18 -9.32 -14.89
CA LEU A 68 -12.58 -8.20 -15.74
C LEU A 68 -11.42 -7.79 -16.65
N ARG A 69 -11.70 -7.78 -17.96
CA ARG A 69 -10.68 -7.55 -19.01
C ARG A 69 -10.42 -6.08 -19.31
N ARG A 70 -11.25 -5.17 -18.80
CA ARG A 70 -11.17 -3.72 -19.05
C ARG A 70 -11.15 -2.96 -17.74
N VAL A 71 -10.30 -1.95 -17.63
CA VAL A 71 -10.20 -1.09 -16.45
C VAL A 71 -11.49 -0.28 -16.27
N GLU A 72 -12.17 0.09 -17.36
CA GLU A 72 -13.44 0.83 -17.30
C GLU A 72 -14.54 0.08 -16.51
N LEU A 73 -14.56 -1.25 -16.54
CA LEU A 73 -15.54 -2.05 -15.80
C LEU A 73 -15.33 -1.97 -14.29
N LEU A 74 -14.14 -1.57 -13.85
CA LEU A 74 -13.80 -1.34 -12.45
C LEU A 74 -14.21 0.06 -11.98
N LYS A 75 -14.75 0.95 -12.83
CA LYS A 75 -15.07 2.34 -12.43
C LYS A 75 -15.95 2.43 -11.18
N PHE A 76 -16.93 1.54 -11.05
CA PHE A 76 -17.79 1.48 -9.87
C PHE A 76 -17.01 0.99 -8.63
N SER A 77 -16.23 -0.07 -8.77
CA SER A 77 -15.34 -0.60 -7.72
C SER A 77 -14.37 0.48 -7.23
N SER A 78 -13.73 1.20 -8.14
CA SER A 78 -12.81 2.31 -7.85
C SER A 78 -13.50 3.47 -7.14
N PHE A 79 -14.71 3.84 -7.57
CA PHE A 79 -15.49 4.89 -6.91
C PHE A 79 -15.86 4.50 -5.48
N VAL A 80 -16.38 3.28 -5.28
CA VAL A 80 -16.70 2.75 -3.95
C VAL A 80 -15.44 2.66 -3.08
N SER A 81 -14.32 2.23 -3.64
CA SER A 81 -13.04 2.17 -2.95
C SER A 81 -12.59 3.54 -2.41
N VAL A 82 -12.67 4.59 -3.23
CA VAL A 82 -12.35 5.96 -2.77
C VAL A 82 -13.30 6.42 -1.67
N LEU A 83 -14.61 6.14 -1.81
CA LEU A 83 -15.58 6.48 -0.78
C LEU A 83 -15.27 5.78 0.55
N LEU A 84 -14.91 4.50 0.53
CA LEU A 84 -14.53 3.75 1.73
C LEU A 84 -13.28 4.33 2.41
N ALA A 85 -12.28 4.76 1.63
CA ALA A 85 -11.12 5.45 2.18
C ALA A 85 -11.50 6.78 2.86
N LEU A 86 -12.42 7.54 2.26
CA LEU A 86 -12.94 8.79 2.86
C LEU A 86 -13.77 8.51 4.13
N VAL A 87 -14.55 7.43 4.16
CA VAL A 87 -15.27 6.98 5.36
C VAL A 87 -14.28 6.63 6.47
N PHE A 88 -13.23 5.87 6.17
CA PHE A 88 -12.15 5.58 7.10
C PHE A 88 -11.56 6.85 7.71
N VAL A 89 -11.11 7.80 6.87
CA VAL A 89 -10.56 9.08 7.35
C VAL A 89 -11.59 9.87 8.16
N GLY A 90 -12.85 9.91 7.71
CA GLY A 90 -13.93 10.60 8.38
C GLY A 90 -14.20 10.07 9.78
N ILE A 91 -14.27 8.73 9.94
CA ILE A 91 -14.46 8.10 11.25
C ILE A 91 -13.26 8.38 12.15
N CYS A 92 -12.02 8.21 11.65
CA CYS A 92 -10.82 8.52 12.42
C CYS A 92 -10.80 9.99 12.89
N THR A 93 -11.20 10.91 12.01
CA THR A 93 -11.30 12.34 12.33
C THR A 93 -12.32 12.60 13.44
N VAL A 94 -13.53 12.03 13.32
CA VAL A 94 -14.58 12.20 14.34
C VAL A 94 -14.14 11.61 15.68
N MET A 95 -13.52 10.43 15.68
CA MET A 95 -12.99 9.82 16.89
C MET A 95 -11.88 10.66 17.54
N ALA A 96 -10.97 11.22 16.74
CA ALA A 96 -9.93 12.11 17.23
C ALA A 96 -10.50 13.41 17.82
N ILE A 97 -11.52 14.01 17.19
CA ILE A 97 -12.20 15.21 17.72
C ILE A 97 -12.92 14.90 19.04
N ILE A 98 -13.62 13.76 19.13
CA ILE A 98 -14.26 13.33 20.38
C ILE A 98 -13.22 13.13 21.48
N ALA A 99 -12.10 12.47 21.16
CA ALA A 99 -11.00 12.29 22.11
C ALA A 99 -10.40 13.64 22.56
N LEU A 100 -10.29 14.61 21.64
CA LEU A 100 -9.77 15.95 21.92
C LEU A 100 -10.68 16.70 22.89
N VAL A 101 -11.99 16.69 22.63
CA VAL A 101 -13.00 17.32 23.50
C VAL A 101 -13.02 16.66 24.88
N GLN A 102 -12.77 15.35 24.97
CA GLN A 102 -12.68 14.62 26.23
C GLN A 102 -11.33 14.80 26.95
N GLY A 103 -10.37 15.53 26.38
CA GLY A 103 -9.04 15.69 26.96
C GLY A 103 -8.21 14.40 27.00
N LYS A 104 -8.51 13.45 26.11
CA LYS A 104 -7.82 12.14 26.02
C LYS A 104 -6.73 12.09 24.95
N THR A 105 -6.61 13.13 24.12
CA THR A 105 -5.60 13.21 23.07
C THR A 105 -4.23 13.53 23.64
N LYS A 106 -3.18 13.03 22.98
CA LYS A 106 -1.82 13.51 23.22
C LYS A 106 -1.55 14.76 22.38
N ASP A 107 -0.77 15.69 22.93
CA ASP A 107 -0.34 16.88 22.18
C ASP A 107 0.52 16.48 20.97
N PRO A 108 0.24 17.03 19.78
CA PRO A 108 1.05 16.77 18.60
C PRO A 108 2.46 17.32 18.83
N LYS A 109 3.44 16.42 18.89
CA LYS A 109 4.86 16.78 19.00
C LYS A 109 5.34 17.22 17.61
N LEU A 110 5.60 18.51 17.43
CA LEU A 110 6.12 19.04 16.16
C LEU A 110 7.60 18.67 15.93
N ILE A 111 8.31 18.32 17.01
CA ILE A 111 9.74 17.96 16.99
C ILE A 111 9.89 16.55 17.59
N PRO A 112 10.63 15.63 16.95
CA PRO A 112 10.87 14.30 17.49
C PRO A 112 11.69 14.40 18.79
N HIS A 113 11.27 13.63 19.79
CA HIS A 113 12.06 13.45 21.01
C HIS A 113 13.09 12.35 20.73
N LEU A 114 14.37 12.71 20.70
CA LEU A 114 15.46 11.75 20.56
C LEU A 114 15.73 11.14 21.94
N ASP A 115 15.48 9.85 22.09
CA ASP A 115 15.80 9.07 23.29
C ASP A 115 16.96 8.09 23.02
N GLU A 116 17.29 7.24 23.99
CA GLU A 116 18.41 6.30 23.89
C GLU A 116 18.19 5.21 22.80
N HIS A 117 16.98 5.09 22.28
CA HIS A 117 16.58 4.09 21.28
C HIS A 117 16.18 4.69 19.92
N THR A 118 16.07 6.01 19.79
CA THR A 118 15.63 6.69 18.56
C THR A 118 16.68 7.68 18.06
N SER A 119 17.13 7.47 16.83
CA SER A 119 18.10 8.32 16.14
C SER A 119 17.41 9.23 15.14
N PHE A 120 18.02 10.37 14.83
CA PHE A 120 17.60 11.21 13.71
C PHE A 120 17.53 10.44 12.38
N PHE A 121 18.39 9.42 12.22
CA PHE A 121 18.40 8.57 11.03
C PHE A 121 17.15 7.68 10.89
N ASP A 122 16.41 7.42 11.97
CA ASP A 122 15.18 6.65 11.90
C ASP A 122 14.09 7.38 11.12
N LEU A 123 14.16 8.71 11.01
CA LEU A 123 13.28 9.50 10.13
C LEU A 123 13.42 9.07 8.65
N PHE A 124 14.61 8.60 8.24
CA PHE A 124 14.83 8.13 6.88
C PHE A 124 14.15 6.77 6.60
N THR A 125 13.74 6.02 7.64
CA THR A 125 12.95 4.79 7.45
C THR A 125 11.52 5.09 6.97
N ALA A 126 11.02 6.31 7.18
CA ALA A 126 9.73 6.77 6.65
C ALA A 126 9.79 7.13 5.15
N VAL A 127 10.97 7.49 4.62
CA VAL A 127 11.14 7.90 3.23
C VAL A 127 10.71 6.79 2.25
N PRO A 128 11.18 5.53 2.37
CA PRO A 128 10.69 4.40 1.59
C PRO A 128 9.16 4.25 1.58
N ILE A 129 8.52 4.44 2.73
CA ILE A 129 7.08 4.29 2.90
C ILE A 129 6.34 5.38 2.14
N ILE A 130 6.77 6.64 2.29
CA ILE A 130 6.19 7.79 1.57
C ILE A 130 6.38 7.60 0.06
N VAL A 131 7.58 7.20 -0.38
CA VAL A 131 7.86 6.95 -1.80
C VAL A 131 6.95 5.84 -2.34
N ALA A 132 6.84 4.72 -1.63
CA ALA A 132 5.93 3.62 -2.01
C ALA A 132 4.47 4.10 -2.06
N ALA A 133 4.02 4.88 -1.09
CA ALA A 133 2.64 5.40 -1.01
C ALA A 133 2.26 6.34 -2.17
N PHE A 134 3.24 7.05 -2.75
CA PHE A 134 3.06 7.87 -3.94
C PHE A 134 3.45 7.17 -5.26
N THR A 135 3.83 5.90 -5.21
CA THR A 135 4.21 5.14 -6.40
C THR A 135 2.97 4.56 -7.08
N PHE A 136 2.45 5.27 -8.08
CA PHE A 136 1.34 4.80 -8.92
C PHE A 136 1.61 4.97 -10.44
N HIS A 137 2.78 5.50 -10.80
CA HIS A 137 3.14 5.91 -12.16
C HIS A 137 3.01 4.80 -13.21
N PHE A 138 3.13 3.53 -12.82
CA PHE A 138 2.99 2.39 -13.71
C PHE A 138 1.57 2.19 -14.25
N ASN A 139 0.56 2.80 -13.62
CA ASN A 139 -0.84 2.76 -14.09
C ASN A 139 -1.19 3.90 -15.06
N VAL A 140 -0.28 4.86 -15.27
CA VAL A 140 -0.53 6.02 -16.13
C VAL A 140 -0.82 5.59 -17.57
N HIS A 141 -0.13 4.58 -18.11
CA HIS A 141 -0.37 4.13 -19.48
C HIS A 141 -1.74 3.46 -19.67
N PRO A 142 -2.13 2.43 -18.88
CA PRO A 142 -3.47 1.85 -18.97
C PRO A 142 -4.59 2.87 -18.79
N ILE A 143 -4.47 3.80 -17.83
CA ILE A 143 -5.47 4.84 -17.58
C ILE A 143 -5.51 5.83 -18.74
N GLY A 144 -4.35 6.18 -19.32
CA GLY A 144 -4.26 7.13 -20.42
C GLY A 144 -4.91 6.65 -21.71
N VAL A 145 -4.90 5.34 -21.95
CA VAL A 145 -5.60 4.73 -23.09
C VAL A 145 -7.13 4.80 -22.92
N GLU A 146 -7.63 4.80 -21.69
CA GLU A 146 -9.08 4.87 -21.40
C GLU A 146 -9.60 6.32 -21.26
N LEU A 147 -8.71 7.31 -21.14
CA LEU A 147 -9.12 8.72 -21.14
C LEU A 147 -9.65 9.13 -22.51
N SER A 148 -10.76 9.88 -22.52
CA SER A 148 -11.30 10.45 -23.77
C SER A 148 -10.33 11.39 -24.46
N LYS A 149 -9.48 12.09 -23.69
CA LYS A 149 -8.42 12.97 -24.19
C LYS A 149 -7.13 12.72 -23.42
N PRO A 150 -6.02 12.35 -24.10
CA PRO A 150 -4.72 12.17 -23.46
C PRO A 150 -4.20 13.44 -22.74
N SER A 151 -4.63 14.63 -23.18
CA SER A 151 -4.29 15.91 -22.56
C SER A 151 -4.77 16.03 -21.10
N ASP A 152 -5.83 15.32 -20.75
CA ASP A 152 -6.48 15.45 -19.44
C ASP A 152 -5.74 14.65 -18.35
N MET A 153 -4.81 13.79 -18.75
CA MET A 153 -3.98 12.99 -17.85
C MET A 153 -3.25 13.86 -16.82
N LEU A 154 -2.66 14.99 -17.25
CA LEU A 154 -1.92 15.87 -16.35
C LEU A 154 -2.82 16.47 -15.26
N LEU A 155 -4.05 16.87 -15.64
CA LEU A 155 -5.02 17.41 -14.69
C LEU A 155 -5.49 16.31 -13.72
N ALA A 156 -5.80 15.12 -14.24
CA ALA A 156 -6.21 13.98 -13.44
C ALA A 156 -5.14 13.59 -12.40
N VAL A 157 -3.87 13.50 -12.82
CA VAL A 157 -2.75 13.21 -11.92
C VAL A 157 -2.59 14.30 -10.85
N ARG A 158 -2.70 15.59 -11.21
CA ARG A 158 -2.61 16.69 -10.23
C ARG A 158 -3.72 16.63 -9.19
N ILE A 159 -4.96 16.41 -9.61
CA ILE A 159 -6.11 16.27 -8.70
C ILE A 159 -5.90 15.07 -7.78
N ALA A 160 -5.51 13.92 -8.34
CA ALA A 160 -5.25 12.71 -7.58
C ALA A 160 -4.13 12.91 -6.54
N LEU A 161 -3.04 13.59 -6.90
CA LEU A 161 -1.94 13.89 -5.97
C LEU A 161 -2.38 14.78 -4.81
N VAL A 162 -3.15 15.84 -5.07
CA VAL A 162 -3.67 16.73 -4.02
C VAL A 162 -4.63 15.97 -3.09
N LEU A 163 -5.54 15.18 -3.64
CA LEU A 163 -6.47 14.38 -2.87
C LEU A 163 -5.72 13.34 -2.00
N CYS A 164 -4.77 12.63 -2.60
CA CYS A 164 -3.94 11.64 -1.92
C CYS A 164 -3.13 12.25 -0.77
N ALA A 165 -2.43 13.37 -1.03
CA ALA A 165 -1.67 14.09 -0.01
C ALA A 165 -2.56 14.57 1.15
N THR A 166 -3.77 15.04 0.84
CA THR A 166 -4.73 15.49 1.86
C THR A 166 -5.21 14.34 2.74
N VAL A 167 -5.55 13.21 2.12
CA VAL A 167 -5.99 11.99 2.83
C VAL A 167 -4.88 11.44 3.71
N TYR A 168 -3.66 11.30 3.19
CA TYR A 168 -2.51 10.82 3.96
C TYR A 168 -2.16 11.74 5.13
N PHE A 169 -2.16 13.06 4.89
CA PHE A 169 -1.91 14.03 5.96
C PHE A 169 -2.99 13.96 7.05
N ALA A 170 -4.27 13.87 6.67
CA ALA A 170 -5.38 13.75 7.61
C ALA A 170 -5.27 12.47 8.46
N ILE A 171 -5.00 11.32 7.84
CA ILE A 171 -4.82 10.05 8.56
C ILE A 171 -3.63 10.14 9.52
N GLY A 172 -2.49 10.67 9.07
CA GLY A 172 -1.30 10.83 9.91
C GLY A 172 -1.57 11.74 11.11
N LEU A 173 -2.24 12.87 10.89
CA LEU A 173 -2.58 13.82 11.95
C LEU A 173 -3.58 13.24 12.95
N PHE A 174 -4.74 12.77 12.48
CA PHE A 174 -5.80 12.29 13.38
C PHE A 174 -5.47 10.94 14.01
N GLY A 175 -4.75 10.07 13.30
CA GLY A 175 -4.21 8.83 13.87
C GLY A 175 -3.25 9.12 15.02
N TYR A 176 -2.35 10.10 14.86
CA TYR A 176 -1.45 10.52 15.94
C TYR A 176 -2.19 11.16 17.10
N LEU A 177 -3.19 12.00 16.86
CA LEU A 177 -4.01 12.55 17.95
C LEU A 177 -4.73 11.45 18.76
N LEU A 178 -5.19 10.39 18.08
CA LEU A 178 -5.97 9.32 18.70
C LEU A 178 -5.10 8.34 19.52
N PHE A 179 -3.92 7.98 19.01
CA PHE A 179 -3.10 6.91 19.61
C PHE A 179 -1.72 7.39 20.14
N GLY A 180 -1.24 8.55 19.69
CA GLY A 180 0.03 9.15 20.08
C GLY A 180 1.21 8.19 19.95
N ASP A 181 2.06 8.11 20.98
CA ASP A 181 3.25 7.24 20.98
C ASP A 181 2.92 5.73 20.95
N SER A 182 1.64 5.33 21.00
CA SER A 182 1.22 3.92 20.93
C SER A 182 0.78 3.48 19.53
N ILE A 183 0.99 4.30 18.49
CA ILE A 183 0.74 3.91 17.10
C ILE A 183 1.57 2.68 16.74
N MET A 184 0.92 1.70 16.14
CA MET A 184 1.57 0.53 15.55
C MET A 184 1.88 0.76 14.07
N PRO A 185 2.85 0.02 13.48
CA PRO A 185 3.14 0.08 12.05
C PRO A 185 1.92 -0.10 11.15
N ASP A 186 0.99 -0.98 11.56
CA ASP A 186 -0.36 -1.05 10.99
C ASP A 186 -1.34 -0.34 11.94
N LEU A 187 -1.81 0.83 11.51
CA LEU A 187 -2.75 1.67 12.26
C LEU A 187 -4.08 0.94 12.54
N LEU A 188 -4.51 0.00 11.70
CA LEU A 188 -5.76 -0.72 11.91
C LEU A 188 -5.70 -1.63 13.13
N VAL A 189 -4.51 -2.10 13.48
CA VAL A 189 -4.29 -2.86 14.71
C VAL A 189 -4.61 -2.00 15.92
N ASN A 190 -4.34 -0.69 15.91
CA ASN A 190 -4.73 0.17 17.03
C ASN A 190 -6.25 0.25 17.27
N PHE A 191 -7.06 -0.01 16.23
CA PHE A 191 -8.52 -0.05 16.34
C PHE A 191 -9.06 -1.40 16.81
N ASP A 192 -8.23 -2.43 16.99
CA ASP A 192 -8.65 -3.73 17.54
C ASP A 192 -8.97 -3.70 19.04
N ARG A 193 -8.56 -2.61 19.72
CA ARG A 193 -8.73 -2.49 21.16
C ARG A 193 -10.19 -2.25 21.48
N ASN A 194 -10.76 -3.11 22.34
CA ASN A 194 -12.13 -2.95 22.83
C ASN A 194 -12.36 -1.51 23.33
N SER A 195 -13.19 -0.77 22.59
CA SER A 195 -13.63 0.53 23.04
C SER A 195 -14.49 0.37 24.29
N ALA A 196 -14.33 1.27 25.26
CA ALA A 196 -15.14 1.27 26.48
C ALA A 196 -16.64 1.52 26.23
N THR A 197 -17.01 1.90 25.01
CA THR A 197 -18.40 2.19 24.61
C THR A 197 -18.81 1.32 23.42
N ALA A 198 -20.08 0.88 23.41
CA ALA A 198 -20.64 0.11 22.31
C ALA A 198 -20.53 0.85 20.96
N THR A 199 -20.76 2.17 20.95
CA THR A 199 -20.60 3.00 19.75
C THR A 199 -19.16 3.00 19.24
N GLY A 200 -18.17 3.05 20.14
CA GLY A 200 -16.77 3.00 19.75
C GLY A 200 -16.35 1.65 19.17
N ALA A 201 -16.91 0.53 19.66
CA ALA A 201 -16.67 -0.79 19.08
C ALA A 201 -17.18 -0.87 17.63
N VAL A 202 -18.38 -0.36 17.37
CA VAL A 202 -18.95 -0.31 16.00
C VAL A 202 -18.11 0.58 15.07
N LEU A 203 -17.61 1.72 15.56
CA LEU A 203 -16.75 2.61 14.77
C LEU A 203 -15.40 1.98 14.46
N ASN A 204 -14.81 1.25 15.41
CA ASN A 204 -13.57 0.49 15.22
C ASN A 204 -13.74 -0.57 14.11
N ASP A 205 -14.82 -1.36 14.18
CA ASP A 205 -15.12 -2.37 13.16
C ASP A 205 -15.39 -1.73 11.80
N ALA A 206 -16.12 -0.61 11.77
CA ALA A 206 -16.39 0.12 10.54
C ALA A 206 -15.09 0.65 9.90
N VAL A 207 -14.15 1.18 10.68
CA VAL A 207 -12.82 1.60 10.21
C VAL A 207 -12.06 0.43 9.60
N ARG A 208 -11.97 -0.69 10.33
CA ARG A 208 -11.20 -1.86 9.90
C ARG A 208 -11.80 -2.48 8.63
N LEU A 209 -13.11 -2.70 8.61
CA LEU A 209 -13.81 -3.29 7.48
C LEU A 209 -13.83 -2.37 6.25
N SER A 210 -14.01 -1.05 6.44
CA SER A 210 -14.00 -0.10 5.32
C SER A 210 -12.64 -0.07 4.62
N TYR A 211 -11.53 -0.09 5.38
CA TYR A 211 -10.20 -0.10 4.79
C TYR A 211 -9.84 -1.46 4.16
N ALA A 212 -10.20 -2.58 4.81
CA ALA A 212 -10.03 -3.90 4.21
C ALA A 212 -10.78 -3.98 2.86
N LEU A 213 -12.04 -3.56 2.82
CA LEU A 213 -12.83 -3.54 1.60
C LEU A 213 -12.28 -2.55 0.57
N HIS A 214 -11.76 -1.39 1.00
CA HIS A 214 -11.05 -0.46 0.11
C HIS A 214 -9.91 -1.16 -0.65
N LEU A 215 -9.01 -1.83 0.08
CA LEU A 215 -7.88 -2.55 -0.53
C LEU A 215 -8.32 -3.68 -1.45
N MET A 216 -9.37 -4.40 -1.04
CA MET A 216 -10.00 -5.44 -1.85
C MET A 216 -10.45 -4.90 -3.23
N LEU A 217 -11.04 -3.71 -3.25
CA LEU A 217 -11.55 -3.08 -4.48
C LEU A 217 -10.46 -2.41 -5.32
N VAL A 218 -9.31 -2.04 -4.72
CA VAL A 218 -8.12 -1.53 -5.45
C VAL A 218 -7.33 -2.65 -6.12
N PHE A 219 -7.31 -3.85 -5.53
CA PHE A 219 -6.50 -4.99 -6.00
C PHE A 219 -6.52 -5.23 -7.52
N PRO A 220 -7.69 -5.24 -8.21
CA PRO A 220 -7.72 -5.49 -9.65
C PRO A 220 -6.97 -4.44 -10.48
N LEU A 221 -6.91 -3.19 -10.01
CA LEU A 221 -6.18 -2.09 -10.67
C LEU A 221 -4.66 -2.28 -10.59
N LEU A 222 -4.16 -2.96 -9.55
CA LEU A 222 -2.76 -3.33 -9.44
C LEU A 222 -2.45 -4.57 -10.29
N ASN A 223 -3.33 -5.56 -10.29
CA ASN A 223 -3.10 -6.77 -11.05
C ASN A 223 -3.19 -6.57 -12.57
N PHE A 224 -3.96 -5.59 -13.04
CA PHE A 224 -4.11 -5.29 -14.46
C PHE A 224 -2.78 -4.98 -15.18
N PRO A 225 -2.00 -3.95 -14.79
CA PRO A 225 -0.70 -3.66 -15.40
C PRO A 225 0.31 -4.78 -15.13
N LEU A 226 0.26 -5.44 -13.97
CA LEU A 226 1.16 -6.55 -13.64
C LEU A 226 1.02 -7.67 -14.67
N ARG A 227 -0.22 -8.09 -14.92
CA ARG A 227 -0.54 -9.14 -15.88
C ARG A 227 -0.16 -8.73 -17.30
N ALA A 228 -0.42 -7.49 -17.70
CA ALA A 228 -0.05 -6.99 -19.03
C ALA A 228 1.47 -7.01 -19.25
N ASN A 229 2.26 -6.56 -18.26
CA ASN A 229 3.72 -6.55 -18.34
C ASN A 229 4.32 -7.96 -18.37
N ILE A 230 3.74 -8.91 -17.62
CA ILE A 230 4.14 -10.33 -17.64
C ILE A 230 3.80 -10.99 -18.96
N ASP A 231 2.63 -10.69 -19.51
CA ASP A 231 2.26 -11.18 -20.83
C ASP A 231 3.21 -10.65 -21.92
N GLU A 232 3.50 -9.35 -21.93
CA GLU A 232 4.41 -8.74 -22.91
C GLU A 232 5.83 -9.31 -22.81
N PHE A 233 6.30 -9.61 -21.60
CA PHE A 233 7.63 -10.20 -21.39
C PHE A 233 7.72 -11.66 -21.82
N LEU A 234 6.72 -12.48 -21.47
CA LEU A 234 6.73 -13.92 -21.78
C LEU A 234 6.31 -14.20 -23.23
N PHE A 235 5.44 -13.36 -23.79
CA PHE A 235 4.78 -13.57 -25.08
C PHE A 235 4.81 -12.30 -25.97
N PRO A 236 6.00 -11.74 -26.27
CA PRO A 236 6.11 -10.45 -26.97
C PRO A 236 5.58 -10.44 -28.41
N LYS A 237 5.39 -11.61 -29.03
CA LYS A 237 4.95 -11.77 -30.42
C LYS A 237 3.50 -12.21 -30.55
N GLU A 238 2.83 -12.48 -29.44
CA GLU A 238 1.47 -12.99 -29.44
C GLU A 238 0.44 -11.87 -29.61
N SER A 239 -0.79 -12.27 -29.94
CA SER A 239 -1.93 -11.35 -30.01
C SER A 239 -2.20 -10.66 -28.67
N LEU A 240 -3.07 -9.64 -28.66
CA LEU A 240 -3.46 -8.95 -27.43
C LEU A 240 -3.97 -9.95 -26.36
N LEU A 241 -3.50 -9.81 -25.12
CA LEU A 241 -3.90 -10.70 -24.01
C LEU A 241 -5.42 -10.84 -23.86
N ALA A 242 -6.16 -9.76 -24.09
CA ALA A 242 -7.62 -9.75 -23.98
C ALA A 242 -8.32 -10.67 -24.99
N SER A 243 -7.65 -11.06 -26.07
CA SER A 243 -8.17 -11.96 -27.11
C SER A 243 -7.95 -13.44 -26.77
N ASP A 244 -6.91 -13.77 -26.01
CA ASP A 244 -6.59 -15.15 -25.62
C ASP A 244 -7.09 -15.46 -24.20
N THR A 245 -8.25 -16.10 -24.12
CA THR A 245 -8.88 -16.48 -22.85
C THR A 245 -8.04 -17.45 -22.03
N LYS A 246 -7.34 -18.40 -22.66
CA LYS A 246 -6.58 -19.43 -21.92
C LYS A 246 -5.37 -18.78 -21.25
N ARG A 247 -4.59 -18.01 -22.02
CA ARG A 247 -3.43 -17.27 -21.50
C ARG A 247 -3.83 -16.27 -20.43
N PHE A 248 -4.92 -15.53 -20.65
CA PHE A 248 -5.49 -14.62 -19.66
C PHE A 248 -5.82 -15.31 -18.34
N LEU A 249 -6.51 -16.46 -18.39
CA LEU A 249 -6.88 -17.21 -17.19
C LEU A 249 -5.66 -17.79 -16.48
N VAL A 250 -4.74 -18.42 -17.21
CA VAL A 250 -3.52 -19.00 -16.64
C VAL A 250 -2.68 -17.94 -15.95
N LEU A 251 -2.40 -16.81 -16.60
CA LEU A 251 -1.65 -15.71 -15.99
C LEU A 251 -2.36 -15.14 -14.75
N THR A 252 -3.68 -14.96 -14.83
CA THR A 252 -4.47 -14.43 -13.71
C THR A 252 -4.44 -15.36 -12.50
N ILE A 253 -4.68 -16.66 -12.70
CA ILE A 253 -4.67 -17.65 -11.63
C ILE A 253 -3.27 -17.79 -11.03
N SER A 254 -2.22 -17.87 -11.87
CA SER A 254 -0.84 -17.96 -11.39
C SER A 254 -0.43 -16.76 -10.55
N LEU A 255 -0.82 -15.54 -10.95
CA LEU A 255 -0.54 -14.32 -10.19
C LEU A 255 -1.29 -14.27 -8.86
N LEU A 256 -2.56 -14.70 -8.83
CA LEU A 256 -3.33 -14.79 -7.59
C LEU A 256 -2.74 -15.81 -6.63
N VAL A 257 -2.38 -17.01 -7.12
CA VAL A 257 -1.75 -18.06 -6.30
C VAL A 257 -0.42 -17.56 -5.75
N PHE A 258 0.42 -16.94 -6.57
CA PHE A 258 1.70 -16.41 -6.09
C PHE A 258 1.51 -15.32 -5.03
N SER A 259 0.58 -14.39 -5.26
CA SER A 259 0.28 -13.31 -4.30
C SER A 259 -0.29 -13.86 -2.99
N TYR A 260 -1.11 -14.92 -3.04
CA TYR A 260 -1.63 -15.63 -1.88
C TYR A 260 -0.53 -16.32 -1.07
N LEU A 261 0.35 -17.06 -1.74
CA LEU A 261 1.49 -17.72 -1.09
C LEU A 261 2.44 -16.72 -0.46
N ALA A 262 2.70 -15.59 -1.14
CA ALA A 262 3.49 -14.49 -0.58
C ALA A 262 2.82 -13.92 0.69
N ALA A 263 1.52 -13.66 0.66
CA ALA A 263 0.79 -13.16 1.83
C ALA A 263 0.84 -14.12 3.03
N ILE A 264 0.85 -15.43 2.80
CA ILE A 264 1.00 -16.42 3.88
C ILE A 264 2.45 -16.44 4.40
N ALA A 265 3.43 -16.35 3.51
CA ALA A 265 4.84 -16.43 3.87
C ALA A 265 5.32 -15.22 4.69
N PHE A 266 4.76 -14.03 4.47
CA PHE A 266 5.14 -12.81 5.21
C PHE A 266 4.17 -12.55 6.37
N PRO A 267 4.63 -12.63 7.64
CA PRO A 267 3.78 -12.40 8.81
C PRO A 267 3.61 -10.92 9.15
N ASN A 268 4.47 -10.03 8.64
CA ASN A 268 4.48 -8.62 9.02
C ASN A 268 4.59 -7.70 7.79
N ILE A 269 3.66 -6.76 7.72
CA ILE A 269 3.51 -5.73 6.69
C ILE A 269 4.74 -4.81 6.61
N TRP A 270 5.34 -4.51 7.77
CA TRP A 270 6.39 -3.50 7.91
C TRP A 270 7.64 -3.85 7.11
N TYR A 271 8.07 -5.11 7.15
CA TYR A 271 9.23 -5.57 6.39
C TYR A 271 9.03 -5.40 4.88
N LEU A 272 7.80 -5.60 4.39
CA LEU A 272 7.50 -5.43 2.97
C LEU A 272 7.69 -3.97 2.53
N PHE A 273 7.15 -3.01 3.30
CA PHE A 273 7.29 -1.59 2.95
C PHE A 273 8.73 -1.09 3.02
N GLN A 274 9.45 -1.50 4.06
CA GLN A 274 10.83 -1.05 4.26
C GLN A 274 11.74 -1.46 3.11
N PHE A 275 11.70 -2.72 2.68
CA PHE A 275 12.59 -3.22 1.63
C PHE A 275 12.11 -2.87 0.22
N VAL A 276 10.82 -3.02 -0.08
CA VAL A 276 10.30 -2.75 -1.43
C VAL A 276 10.27 -1.25 -1.71
N GLY A 277 9.95 -0.45 -0.69
CA GLY A 277 9.97 1.00 -0.77
C GLY A 277 11.37 1.55 -1.01
N SER A 278 12.39 1.00 -0.34
CA SER A 278 13.77 1.47 -0.46
C SER A 278 14.50 0.96 -1.70
N THR A 279 13.91 0.00 -2.44
CA THR A 279 14.51 -0.60 -3.64
C THR A 279 13.66 -0.32 -4.86
N SER A 280 12.63 -1.15 -5.11
CA SER A 280 11.83 -1.10 -6.33
C SER A 280 11.08 0.22 -6.50
N ALA A 281 10.51 0.79 -5.42
CA ALA A 281 9.78 2.05 -5.51
C ALA A 281 10.70 3.23 -5.83
N VAL A 282 11.87 3.31 -5.16
CA VAL A 282 12.88 4.34 -5.44
C VAL A 282 13.44 4.20 -6.86
N CYS A 283 13.72 2.98 -7.30
CA CYS A 283 14.18 2.68 -8.65
C CYS A 283 13.19 3.18 -9.72
N LEU A 284 11.91 2.83 -9.57
CA LEU A 284 10.86 3.19 -10.52
C LEU A 284 10.46 4.68 -10.45
N GLY A 285 10.44 5.25 -9.25
CA GLY A 285 10.00 6.64 -9.03
C GLY A 285 11.06 7.68 -9.39
N PHE A 286 12.34 7.39 -9.15
CA PHE A 286 13.41 8.39 -9.24
C PHE A 286 14.57 7.97 -10.14
N ILE A 287 15.09 6.75 -9.98
CA ILE A 287 16.34 6.35 -10.67
C ILE A 287 16.11 6.15 -12.17
N PHE A 288 15.14 5.32 -12.58
CA PHE A 288 14.91 5.06 -14.00
C PHE A 288 14.40 6.29 -14.75
N PRO A 289 13.40 7.05 -14.26
CA PRO A 289 12.98 8.29 -14.91
C PRO A 289 14.13 9.29 -15.04
N GLY A 290 14.93 9.45 -13.98
CA GLY A 290 16.12 10.30 -14.00
C GLY A 290 17.14 9.85 -15.04
N ALA A 291 17.44 8.55 -15.10
CA ALA A 291 18.41 8.00 -16.05
C ALA A 291 17.96 8.19 -17.50
N ILE A 292 16.66 8.02 -17.78
CA ILE A 292 16.07 8.27 -19.10
C ILE A 292 16.22 9.75 -19.48
N ALA A 293 15.92 10.67 -18.57
CA ALA A 293 16.05 12.11 -18.80
C ALA A 293 17.51 12.53 -19.08
N VAL A 294 18.47 11.99 -18.32
CA VAL A 294 19.90 12.26 -18.51
C VAL A 294 20.40 11.70 -19.85
N ARG A 295 20.01 10.46 -20.20
CA ARG A 295 20.40 9.82 -21.47
C ARG A 295 19.94 10.60 -22.69
N ASN A 296 18.80 11.31 -22.58
CA ASN A 296 18.32 12.26 -23.58
C ASN A 296 18.31 11.73 -25.02
N VAL A 297 17.86 10.48 -25.21
CA VAL A 297 17.92 9.78 -26.51
C VAL A 297 17.24 10.57 -27.62
N ASN A 298 16.14 11.27 -27.30
CA ASN A 298 15.35 12.02 -28.27
C ASN A 298 15.66 13.52 -28.30
N GLY A 299 16.69 13.99 -27.57
CA GLY A 299 17.07 15.41 -27.57
C GLY A 299 16.11 16.37 -26.84
N VAL A 300 15.05 15.88 -26.20
CA VAL A 300 13.96 16.66 -25.61
C VAL A 300 14.36 17.33 -24.27
N SER A 301 15.32 16.77 -23.54
CA SER A 301 15.67 17.22 -22.18
C SER A 301 16.59 18.44 -22.20
N THR A 302 16.17 19.49 -21.48
CA THR A 302 16.96 20.72 -21.29
C THR A 302 18.11 20.51 -20.30
N ARG A 303 19.08 21.43 -20.27
CA ARG A 303 20.19 21.38 -19.30
C ARG A 303 19.69 21.40 -17.84
N LYS A 304 18.59 22.11 -17.57
CA LYS A 304 17.98 22.14 -16.23
C LYS A 304 17.39 20.79 -15.85
N ASP A 305 16.68 20.15 -16.78
CA ASP A 305 16.09 18.82 -16.56
C ASP A 305 17.15 17.77 -16.27
N LYS A 306 18.29 17.82 -16.98
CA LYS A 306 19.43 16.91 -16.72
C LYS A 306 20.04 17.12 -15.34
N ILE A 307 20.19 18.37 -14.89
CA ILE A 307 20.69 18.68 -13.55
C ILE A 307 19.71 18.15 -12.50
N MET A 308 18.42 18.45 -12.65
CA MET A 308 17.37 17.96 -11.74
C MET A 308 17.32 16.43 -11.70
N ALA A 309 17.35 15.77 -12.84
CA ALA A 309 17.36 14.32 -12.95
C ALA A 309 18.58 13.70 -12.26
N THR A 310 19.76 14.29 -12.43
CA THR A 310 20.99 13.84 -11.75
C THR A 310 20.87 13.99 -10.24
N ILE A 311 20.36 15.13 -9.75
CA ILE A 311 20.11 15.36 -8.32
C ILE A 311 19.12 14.33 -7.77
N MET A 312 18.02 14.06 -8.49
CA MET A 312 17.04 13.06 -8.08
C MET A 312 17.64 11.66 -7.96
N ILE A 313 18.48 11.23 -8.90
CA ILE A 313 19.18 9.95 -8.84
C ILE A 313 20.10 9.90 -7.62
N VAL A 314 20.92 10.93 -7.40
CA VAL A 314 21.87 10.96 -6.28
C VAL A 314 21.13 10.89 -4.95
N LEU A 315 20.10 11.71 -4.78
CA LEU A 315 19.29 11.72 -3.56
C LEU A 315 18.64 10.36 -3.33
N ALA A 316 18.04 9.77 -4.37
CA ALA A 316 17.40 8.46 -4.33
C ALA A 316 18.37 7.34 -3.90
N VAL A 317 19.58 7.33 -4.44
CA VAL A 317 20.61 6.35 -4.08
C VAL A 317 21.05 6.52 -2.63
N VAL A 318 21.33 7.76 -2.20
CA VAL A 318 21.77 8.05 -0.83
C VAL A 318 20.68 7.66 0.18
N THR A 319 19.43 8.08 -0.03
CA THR A 319 18.34 7.76 0.90
C THR A 319 18.05 6.26 0.95
N SER A 320 18.16 5.54 -0.17
CA SER A 320 18.00 4.08 -0.21
C SER A 320 19.09 3.36 0.55
N ILE A 321 20.35 3.78 0.40
CA ILE A 321 21.49 3.19 1.14
C ILE A 321 21.30 3.39 2.64
N ILE A 322 20.95 4.61 3.07
CA ILE A 322 20.69 4.91 4.49
C ILE A 322 19.54 4.04 5.00
N ALA A 323 18.40 4.04 4.31
CA ALA A 323 17.22 3.28 4.73
C ALA A 323 17.51 1.78 4.85
N ILE A 324 18.16 1.18 3.84
CA ILE A 324 18.50 -0.26 3.88
C ILE A 324 19.47 -0.55 5.02
N SER A 325 20.49 0.29 5.21
CA SER A 325 21.48 0.11 6.28
C SER A 325 20.84 0.20 7.67
N THR A 326 19.99 1.20 7.90
CA THR A 326 19.23 1.37 9.14
C THR A 326 18.28 0.19 9.38
N ASN A 327 17.55 -0.27 8.36
CA ASN A 327 16.64 -1.40 8.49
C ASN A 327 17.38 -2.71 8.83
N ILE A 328 18.54 -2.95 8.21
CA ILE A 328 19.38 -4.12 8.52
C ILE A 328 19.91 -4.02 9.95
N TYR A 329 20.38 -2.85 10.37
CA TYR A 329 20.88 -2.63 11.72
C TYR A 329 19.77 -2.90 12.77
N ASN A 330 18.57 -2.38 12.55
CA ASN A 330 17.44 -2.58 13.45
C ASN A 330 17.02 -4.06 13.50
N LEU A 331 17.02 -4.75 12.35
CA LEU A 331 16.70 -6.18 12.29
C LEU A 331 17.72 -7.05 13.06
N LEU A 332 19.00 -6.71 12.98
CA LEU A 332 20.06 -7.42 13.70
C LEU A 332 20.05 -7.11 15.20
N GLY A 333 19.76 -5.86 15.59
CA GLY A 333 19.69 -5.43 16.98
C GLY A 333 18.50 -6.02 17.75
N ASP A 334 17.36 -6.27 17.09
CA ASP A 334 16.22 -6.98 17.69
C ASP A 334 16.51 -8.49 17.88
N GLY A 335 17.36 -9.08 17.02
CA GLY A 335 17.75 -10.49 17.12
C GLY A 335 18.64 -10.83 18.32
N GLU A 336 19.36 -9.86 18.89
CA GLU A 336 20.16 -10.04 20.11
C GLU A 336 19.34 -9.98 21.41
N LYS A 337 18.06 -9.62 21.35
CA LYS A 337 17.18 -9.42 22.52
C LYS A 337 16.06 -10.45 22.67
N SER A 338 16.02 -11.50 21.84
CA SER A 338 15.02 -12.59 21.93
C SER A 338 15.48 -13.78 22.76
#